data_AF-A0A6L9KGK4-F1
#
_entry.id   AF-A0A6L9KGK4-F1
#
_cell.length_a   1.000
_cell.length_b   1.000
_cell.length_c   1.000
_cell.angle_alpha   90.00
_cell.angle_beta   90.00
_cell.angle_gamma   90.00
#
_symmetry.space_group_name_H-M   'P 1'
#
loop_
_entity.id
_entity.type
_entity.pdbx_description
1 polymer ?
#
loop_
_entity_poly.entity_id
_entity_poly.type
_entity_poly.pdbx_seq_one_letter_code
_entity_poly.pdbx_strand_id
1 'polypeptide(L)'
;MDYLKEHKNIIKKEANYIKKFIITFLQNENEKGRNTDKAISDLASFFYKEYLSNSLIEKHKFYFDGIINDLRIHKYNYDSKKVDSLLKTLENEVYKSFMEIKETFSKSKLEDYEVFEKLTYESFFSEILKYTLYQKVQARLENSIPQLTEGIKLFYELNDYNDFSTTFLIDESEKITELRISNIFKKLGRKFDLKKIRNNTNEKSIIDKIKSTFDENEKILLLNLAFFQGDKIEKTEKLKLILLIGELTDYSLFEGLAKNSTFYKKVSAGIDHYGKKNQEVYLDSILLKIETLELKITKGFLRKLKSNSIDTK
;
A
#
# COMPACT_ATOMS: atom_id res chain seq x y z
N MET A 1 -4.79 14.50 30.97
CA MET A 1 -4.35 13.74 29.77
C MET A 1 -5.50 12.94 29.13
N ASP A 2 -6.75 13.06 29.59
CA ASP A 2 -7.86 12.25 29.05
C ASP A 2 -8.11 12.42 27.55
N TYR A 3 -7.74 13.56 26.95
CA TYR A 3 -7.75 13.78 25.51
C TYR A 3 -6.87 12.80 24.71
N LEU A 4 -5.88 12.17 25.33
CA LEU A 4 -5.10 11.12 24.68
C LEU A 4 -5.96 9.91 24.35
N LYS A 5 -7.04 9.65 25.09
CA LYS A 5 -8.00 8.57 24.79
C LYS A 5 -8.83 8.88 23.52
N GLU A 6 -8.95 10.16 23.16
CA GLU A 6 -9.69 10.63 21.97
C GLU A 6 -8.89 10.53 20.66
N HIS A 7 -7.65 10.04 20.69
CA HIS A 7 -6.76 9.96 19.51
C HIS A 7 -7.42 9.29 18.29
N LYS A 8 -8.21 8.23 18.49
CA LYS A 8 -8.92 7.54 17.41
C LYS A 8 -9.99 8.44 16.77
N ASN A 9 -10.69 9.24 17.58
CA ASN A 9 -11.72 10.15 17.11
C ASN A 9 -11.11 11.33 16.33
N ILE A 10 -9.97 11.86 16.78
CA ILE A 10 -9.21 12.90 16.08
C ILE A 10 -8.82 12.40 14.67
N ILE A 11 -8.15 11.24 14.58
CA ILE A 11 -7.72 10.66 13.30
C ILE A 11 -8.94 10.39 12.39
N LYS A 12 -10.01 9.82 12.93
CA LYS A 12 -11.22 9.50 12.15
C LYS A 12 -11.89 10.76 11.59
N LYS A 13 -11.96 11.84 12.37
CA LYS A 13 -12.51 13.13 11.94
C LYS A 13 -11.66 13.72 10.81
N GLU A 14 -10.34 13.75 11.00
CA GLU A 14 -9.41 14.29 10.01
C GLU A 14 -9.43 13.48 8.70
N ALA A 15 -9.41 12.15 8.79
CA ALA A 15 -9.47 11.30 7.60
C ALA A 15 -10.76 11.48 6.80
N ASN A 16 -11.89 11.72 7.47
CA ASN A 16 -13.15 12.03 6.78
C ASN A 16 -13.08 13.37 6.05
N TYR A 17 -12.43 14.37 6.65
CA TYR A 17 -12.18 15.65 6.02
C TYR A 17 -11.30 15.50 4.77
N ILE A 18 -10.15 14.82 4.90
CA ILE A 18 -9.24 14.55 3.78
C ILE A 18 -9.93 13.73 2.68
N LYS A 19 -10.74 12.72 3.03
CA LYS A 19 -11.54 11.97 2.06
C LYS A 19 -12.42 12.91 1.22
N LYS A 20 -13.16 13.83 1.87
CA LYS A 20 -14.03 14.77 1.15
C LYS A 20 -13.21 15.66 0.23
N PHE A 21 -12.10 16.19 0.71
CA PHE A 21 -11.17 17.00 -0.09
C PHE A 21 -10.70 16.25 -1.34
N ILE A 22 -10.19 15.02 -1.20
CA ILE A 22 -9.71 14.21 -2.34
C ILE A 22 -10.83 14.00 -3.36
N ILE A 23 -12.01 13.60 -2.91
CA ILE A 23 -13.16 13.36 -3.81
C ILE A 23 -13.51 14.64 -4.57
N THR A 24 -13.68 15.76 -3.87
CA THR A 24 -14.01 17.04 -4.50
C THR A 24 -12.94 17.48 -5.49
N PHE A 25 -11.65 17.33 -5.15
CA PHE A 25 -10.55 17.67 -6.05
C PHE A 25 -10.61 16.83 -7.32
N LEU A 26 -10.77 15.53 -7.19
CA LEU A 26 -10.82 14.60 -8.31
C LEU A 26 -12.04 14.80 -9.19
N GLN A 27 -13.22 15.08 -8.61
CA GLN A 27 -14.42 15.45 -9.37
C GLN A 27 -14.18 16.72 -10.21
N ASN A 28 -13.60 17.75 -9.61
CA ASN A 28 -13.30 19.00 -10.31
C ASN A 28 -12.29 18.80 -11.46
N GLU A 29 -11.29 17.94 -11.30
CA GLU A 29 -10.34 17.65 -12.37
C GLU A 29 -10.98 16.79 -13.48
N ASN A 30 -11.88 15.88 -13.12
CA ASN A 30 -12.64 15.07 -14.08
C ASN A 30 -13.56 15.95 -14.95
N GLU A 31 -14.26 16.91 -14.34
CA GLU A 31 -15.09 17.90 -15.05
C GLU A 31 -14.29 18.76 -16.03
N LYS A 32 -13.01 19.03 -15.72
CA LYS A 32 -12.08 19.73 -16.63
C LYS A 32 -11.51 18.85 -17.74
N GLY A 33 -11.88 17.57 -17.79
CA GLY A 33 -11.36 16.61 -18.77
C GLY A 33 -9.86 16.30 -18.62
N ARG A 34 -9.31 16.47 -17.41
CA ARG A 34 -7.90 16.14 -17.15
C ARG A 34 -7.68 14.64 -17.27
N ASN A 35 -6.54 14.23 -17.81
CA ASN A 35 -6.17 12.82 -17.82
C ASN A 35 -5.87 12.31 -16.40
N THR A 36 -6.05 11.01 -16.19
CA THR A 36 -5.93 10.35 -14.88
C THR A 36 -4.59 10.64 -14.20
N ASP A 37 -3.47 10.34 -14.87
CA ASP A 37 -2.14 10.47 -14.27
C ASP A 37 -1.84 11.92 -13.87
N LYS A 38 -2.29 12.89 -14.69
CA LYS A 38 -2.11 14.31 -14.39
C LYS A 38 -2.99 14.75 -13.22
N ALA A 39 -4.24 14.30 -13.15
CA ALA A 39 -5.13 14.62 -12.04
C ALA A 39 -4.60 14.07 -10.70
N ILE A 40 -4.08 12.84 -10.68
CA ILE A 40 -3.45 12.26 -9.48
C ILE A 40 -2.15 12.99 -9.12
N SER A 41 -1.31 13.31 -10.10
CA SER A 41 -0.07 14.07 -9.87
C SER A 41 -0.35 15.47 -9.32
N ASP A 42 -1.38 16.15 -9.81
CA ASP A 42 -1.77 17.48 -9.34
C ASP A 42 -2.38 17.40 -7.93
N LEU A 43 -3.18 16.36 -7.65
CA LEU A 43 -3.68 16.08 -6.31
C LEU A 43 -2.53 15.85 -5.31
N ALA A 44 -1.55 15.01 -5.66
CA ALA A 44 -0.38 14.74 -4.80
C ALA A 44 0.40 16.03 -4.51
N SER A 45 0.61 16.86 -5.53
CA SER A 45 1.34 18.12 -5.41
C SER A 45 0.59 19.13 -4.54
N PHE A 46 -0.72 19.25 -4.74
CA PHE A 46 -1.56 20.11 -3.93
C PHE A 46 -1.61 19.64 -2.48
N PHE A 47 -1.80 18.33 -2.26
CA PHE A 47 -1.89 17.75 -0.92
C PHE A 47 -0.61 18.00 -0.12
N TYR A 48 0.56 17.76 -0.73
CA TYR A 48 1.85 18.06 -0.12
C TYR A 48 1.94 19.53 0.29
N LYS A 49 1.63 20.44 -0.63
CA LYS A 49 1.74 21.87 -0.37
C LYS A 49 0.80 22.32 0.73
N GLU A 50 -0.48 21.96 0.63
CA GLU A 50 -1.53 22.48 1.50
C GLU A 50 -1.50 21.86 2.90
N TYR A 51 -1.26 20.56 3.00
CA TYR A 51 -1.39 19.83 4.26
C TYR A 51 -0.04 19.48 4.88
N LEU A 52 0.91 18.98 4.09
CA LEU A 52 2.16 18.46 4.64
C LEU A 52 3.14 19.59 4.93
N SER A 53 3.53 20.35 3.90
CA SER A 53 4.53 21.42 3.98
C SER A 53 4.11 22.59 4.86
N ASN A 54 2.79 22.80 4.99
CA ASN A 54 2.24 23.87 5.80
C ASN A 54 2.00 23.47 7.26
N SER A 55 2.10 22.18 7.60
CA SER A 55 1.87 21.70 8.97
C SER A 55 2.90 22.25 9.95
N LEU A 56 2.47 22.45 11.20
CA LEU A 56 3.36 22.87 12.29
C LEU A 56 4.56 21.92 12.43
N ILE A 57 4.30 20.62 12.32
CA ILE A 57 5.31 19.58 12.50
C ILE A 57 6.37 19.66 11.40
N GLU A 58 5.99 19.81 10.13
CA GLU A 58 6.94 19.91 9.02
C GLU A 58 7.74 21.23 9.07
N LYS A 59 7.08 22.35 9.36
CA LYS A 59 7.75 23.66 9.45
C LYS A 59 8.84 23.70 10.51
N HIS A 60 8.65 22.96 11.60
CA HIS A 60 9.58 22.90 12.72
C HIS A 60 10.17 21.48 12.89
N LYS A 61 10.32 20.72 11.80
CA LYS A 61 10.69 19.30 11.87
C LYS A 61 11.98 19.07 12.65
N PHE A 62 12.96 19.97 12.54
CA PHE A 62 14.23 19.86 13.26
C PHE A 62 14.04 19.70 14.77
N TYR A 63 13.02 20.35 15.34
CA TYR A 63 12.70 20.27 16.76
C TYR A 63 11.87 19.03 17.10
N PHE A 64 10.98 18.62 16.20
CA PHE A 64 10.04 17.53 16.45
C PHE A 64 10.49 16.16 15.94
N ASP A 65 11.56 16.07 15.15
CA ASP A 65 12.06 14.82 14.56
C ASP A 65 12.36 13.76 15.64
N GLY A 66 12.92 14.16 16.78
CA GLY A 66 13.15 13.27 17.93
C GLY A 66 11.84 12.67 18.46
N ILE A 67 10.83 13.52 18.68
CA ILE A 67 9.51 13.09 19.16
C ILE A 67 8.80 12.18 18.16
N ILE A 68 8.90 12.49 16.86
CA ILE A 68 8.30 11.69 15.79
C ILE A 68 8.98 10.31 15.71
N ASN A 69 10.30 10.26 15.91
CA ASN A 69 11.04 9.01 15.95
C ASN A 69 10.68 8.16 17.17
N ASP A 70 10.56 8.75 18.35
CA ASP A 70 10.10 8.05 19.56
C ASP A 70 8.72 7.41 19.31
N LEU A 71 7.78 8.20 18.76
CA LEU A 71 6.46 7.70 18.38
C LEU A 71 6.51 6.56 17.35
N ARG A 72 7.38 6.66 16.35
CA ARG A 72 7.54 5.61 15.32
C ARG A 72 8.08 4.32 15.93
N ILE A 73 9.16 4.39 16.70
CA ILE A 73 9.81 3.22 17.32
C ILE A 73 8.81 2.47 18.21
N HIS A 74 8.05 3.20 19.04
CA HIS A 74 7.07 2.59 19.93
C HIS A 74 5.82 2.06 19.22
N LYS A 75 5.45 2.62 18.06
CA LYS A 75 4.40 2.07 17.20
C LYS A 75 4.80 0.76 16.53
N TYR A 76 6.08 0.59 16.16
CA TYR A 76 6.58 -0.69 15.62
C TYR A 76 6.70 -1.79 16.68
N ASN A 77 6.93 -1.41 17.94
CA ASN A 77 6.93 -2.32 19.09
C ASN A 77 5.54 -2.51 19.73
N TYR A 78 4.47 -2.03 19.08
CA TYR A 78 3.13 -2.05 19.62
C TYR A 78 2.51 -3.45 19.58
N ASP A 79 2.34 -4.04 20.77
CA ASP A 79 1.52 -5.23 20.96
C ASP A 79 0.05 -4.82 21.17
N SER A 80 -0.81 -5.14 20.21
CA SER A 80 -2.26 -4.87 20.27
C SER A 80 -2.97 -5.46 21.50
N LYS A 81 -2.33 -6.41 22.21
CA LYS A 81 -2.84 -6.98 23.48
C LYS A 81 -2.44 -6.18 24.72
N LYS A 82 -1.57 -5.17 24.58
CA LYS A 82 -1.08 -4.30 25.67
C LYS A 82 -1.51 -2.85 25.41
N VAL A 83 -2.81 -2.59 25.58
CA VAL A 83 -3.49 -1.30 25.34
C VAL A 83 -2.82 -0.11 26.06
N ASP A 84 -2.10 -0.35 27.16
CA ASP A 84 -1.50 0.70 27.99
C ASP A 84 -0.14 1.23 27.52
N SER A 85 0.59 0.55 26.62
CA SER A 85 1.97 0.98 26.32
C SER A 85 2.03 2.27 25.50
N LEU A 86 1.19 2.41 24.48
CA LEU A 86 1.16 3.62 23.63
C LEU A 86 0.68 4.84 24.42
N LEU A 87 -0.33 4.67 25.28
CA LEU A 87 -0.80 5.76 26.15
C LEU A 87 0.28 6.16 27.14
N LYS A 88 1.02 5.21 27.74
CA LYS A 88 2.15 5.53 28.63
C LYS A 88 3.31 6.22 27.91
N THR A 89 3.64 5.81 26.69
CA THR A 89 4.66 6.49 25.87
C THR A 89 4.23 7.93 25.55
N LEU A 90 2.96 8.13 25.21
CA LEU A 90 2.40 9.46 24.98
C LEU A 90 2.37 10.32 26.25
N GLU A 91 2.04 9.75 27.40
CA GLU A 91 1.95 10.48 28.66
C GLU A 91 3.32 10.82 29.25
N ASN A 92 4.31 9.95 29.08
CA ASN A 92 5.59 10.06 29.79
C ASN A 92 6.73 10.53 28.88
N GLU A 93 6.95 9.85 27.76
CA GLU A 93 8.13 10.07 26.92
C GLU A 93 7.90 11.27 25.98
N VAL A 94 6.81 11.22 25.21
CA VAL A 94 6.47 12.27 24.25
C VAL A 94 6.15 13.60 24.94
N TYR A 95 5.46 13.55 26.09
CA TYR A 95 5.18 14.74 26.88
C TYR A 95 6.45 15.37 27.44
N LYS A 96 7.38 14.56 27.97
CA LYS A 96 8.65 15.06 28.51
C LYS A 96 9.45 15.76 27.42
N SER A 97 9.64 15.10 26.27
CA SER A 97 10.34 15.68 25.12
C SER A 97 9.67 16.97 24.63
N PHE A 98 8.34 17.04 24.61
CA PHE A 98 7.61 18.26 24.27
C PHE A 98 7.88 19.42 25.25
N MET A 99 7.89 19.13 26.56
CA MET A 99 8.15 20.14 27.58
C MET A 99 9.60 20.64 27.53
N GLU A 100 10.58 19.77 27.26
CA GLU A 100 11.98 20.15 27.05
C GLU A 100 12.14 21.10 25.85
N ILE A 101 11.44 20.82 24.74
CA ILE A 101 11.40 21.73 23.59
C ILE A 101 10.80 23.07 24.00
N LYS A 102 9.64 23.06 24.68
CA LYS A 102 8.94 24.29 25.08
C LYS A 102 9.79 25.17 26.01
N GLU A 103 10.50 24.56 26.95
CA GLU A 103 11.45 25.26 27.83
C GLU A 103 12.62 25.86 27.04
N THR A 104 13.18 25.10 26.09
CA THR A 104 14.26 25.57 25.21
C THR A 104 13.84 26.81 24.42
N PHE A 105 12.64 26.80 23.82
CA PHE A 105 12.09 27.94 23.09
C PHE A 105 11.83 29.15 23.98
N SER A 106 11.40 28.92 25.21
CA SER A 106 11.14 30.00 26.19
C SER A 106 12.40 30.75 26.58
N LYS A 107 13.56 30.10 26.54
CA LYS A 107 14.85 30.71 26.85
C LYS A 107 15.50 31.39 25.64
N SER A 108 15.19 30.95 24.42
CA SER A 108 15.93 31.34 23.21
C SER A 108 15.35 32.54 22.44
N LYS A 109 14.12 33.01 22.75
CA LYS A 109 13.44 34.13 22.05
C LYS A 109 13.56 34.05 20.51
N LEU A 110 13.43 32.84 19.96
CA LEU A 110 13.49 32.61 18.51
C LEU A 110 12.26 33.22 17.81
N GLU A 111 12.36 33.43 16.49
CA GLU A 111 11.31 34.04 15.66
C GLU A 111 9.94 33.31 15.78
N ASP A 112 9.95 32.02 16.13
CA ASP A 112 8.74 31.21 16.29
C ASP A 112 8.18 31.18 17.72
N TYR A 113 8.78 31.91 18.67
CA TYR A 113 8.46 31.83 20.11
C TYR A 113 6.96 31.97 20.41
N GLU A 114 6.25 32.89 19.77
CA GLU A 114 4.82 33.11 19.99
C GLU A 114 3.95 31.90 19.62
N VAL A 115 4.38 31.10 18.62
CA VAL A 115 3.68 29.88 18.20
C VAL A 115 3.84 28.81 19.27
N PHE A 116 5.05 28.64 19.81
CA PHE A 116 5.37 27.63 20.83
C PHE A 116 4.84 27.98 22.24
N GLU A 117 4.80 29.26 22.59
CA GLU A 117 4.27 29.73 23.87
C GLU A 117 2.80 29.31 24.05
N LYS A 118 2.00 29.51 23.01
CA LYS A 118 0.56 29.19 22.97
C LYS A 118 0.28 27.71 22.71
N LEU A 119 1.27 26.95 22.24
CA LEU A 119 1.10 25.53 21.94
C LEU A 119 0.93 24.73 23.23
N THR A 120 -0.27 24.17 23.43
CA THR A 120 -0.54 23.21 24.51
C THR A 120 -0.16 21.79 24.05
N TYR A 121 0.11 20.89 25.00
CA TYR A 121 0.42 19.51 24.65
C TYR A 121 -0.75 18.81 23.94
N GLU A 122 -1.99 19.15 24.29
CA GLU A 122 -3.19 18.65 23.61
C GLU A 122 -3.25 19.10 22.13
N SER A 123 -2.97 20.38 21.87
CA SER A 123 -2.91 20.91 20.50
C SER A 123 -1.79 20.26 19.72
N PHE A 124 -0.60 20.15 20.32
CA PHE A 124 0.56 19.49 19.71
C PHE A 124 0.28 18.02 19.38
N PHE A 125 -0.30 17.28 20.32
CA PHE A 125 -0.66 15.88 20.13
C PHE A 125 -1.62 15.71 18.95
N SER A 126 -2.66 16.56 18.88
CA SER A 126 -3.56 16.59 17.72
C SER A 126 -2.79 16.85 16.41
N GLU A 127 -1.89 17.83 16.38
CA GLU A 127 -1.09 18.14 15.17
C GLU A 127 -0.19 16.98 14.73
N ILE A 128 0.43 16.24 15.67
CA ILE A 128 1.21 15.03 15.35
C ILE A 128 0.34 13.95 14.72
N LEU A 129 -0.86 13.70 15.25
CA LEU A 129 -1.75 12.67 14.72
C LEU A 129 -2.18 13.00 13.29
N LYS A 130 -2.51 14.27 13.03
CA LYS A 130 -2.85 14.77 11.69
C LYS A 130 -1.65 14.66 10.74
N TYR A 131 -0.48 15.12 11.15
CA TYR A 131 0.74 15.04 10.36
C TYR A 131 1.07 13.60 9.95
N THR A 132 0.96 12.65 10.89
CA THR A 132 1.15 11.22 10.61
C THR A 132 0.15 10.70 9.57
N LEU A 133 -1.12 11.13 9.64
CA LEU A 133 -2.12 10.81 8.62
C LEU A 133 -1.76 11.42 7.28
N TYR A 134 -1.31 12.68 7.23
CA TYR A 134 -0.93 13.36 5.99
C TYR A 134 0.25 12.69 5.30
N GLN A 135 1.30 12.31 6.04
CA GLN A 135 2.42 11.53 5.49
C GLN A 135 1.94 10.24 4.81
N LYS A 136 1.02 9.52 5.46
CA LYS A 136 0.44 8.29 4.91
C LYS A 136 -0.40 8.56 3.66
N VAL A 137 -1.15 9.66 3.62
CA VAL A 137 -1.96 10.02 2.44
C VAL A 137 -1.03 10.39 1.29
N GLN A 138 -0.01 11.20 1.54
CA GLN A 138 0.96 11.63 0.53
C GLN A 138 1.67 10.44 -0.12
N ALA A 139 2.17 9.50 0.67
CA ALA A 139 2.82 8.28 0.15
C ALA A 139 1.89 7.45 -0.77
N ARG A 140 0.58 7.47 -0.53
CA ARG A 140 -0.41 6.78 -1.38
C ARG A 140 -0.72 7.55 -2.66
N LEU A 141 -0.52 8.86 -2.68
CA LEU A 141 -0.72 9.69 -3.87
C LEU A 141 0.51 9.70 -4.77
N GLU A 142 1.72 9.67 -4.19
CA GLU A 142 3.01 9.72 -4.90
C GLU A 142 3.44 8.38 -5.53
N ASN A 143 2.54 7.40 -5.61
CA ASN A 143 2.84 6.07 -6.14
C ASN A 143 3.90 5.30 -5.33
N SER A 144 4.16 5.67 -4.08
CA SER A 144 5.01 4.89 -3.17
C SER A 144 4.38 3.54 -2.83
N ILE A 145 3.05 3.41 -2.97
CA ILE A 145 2.30 2.16 -2.89
C ILE A 145 1.43 2.03 -4.15
N PRO A 146 1.91 1.34 -5.20
CA PRO A 146 1.26 1.33 -6.51
C PRO A 146 -0.19 0.85 -6.53
N GLN A 147 -0.51 -0.20 -5.75
CA GLN A 147 -1.85 -0.79 -5.68
C GLN A 147 -2.88 0.20 -5.14
N LEU A 148 -2.47 1.08 -4.23
CA LEU A 148 -3.34 2.10 -3.65
C LEU A 148 -3.56 3.22 -4.67
N THR A 149 -2.50 3.69 -5.31
CA THR A 149 -2.58 4.72 -6.36
C THR A 149 -3.52 4.29 -7.49
N GLU A 150 -3.41 3.03 -7.95
CA GLU A 150 -4.32 2.47 -8.97
C GLU A 150 -5.79 2.44 -8.51
N GLY A 151 -6.06 2.22 -7.22
CA GLY A 151 -7.41 2.35 -6.67
C GLY A 151 -7.99 3.76 -6.84
N ILE A 152 -7.18 4.80 -6.60
CA ILE A 152 -7.59 6.20 -6.77
C ILE A 152 -7.82 6.52 -8.26
N LYS A 153 -6.94 6.02 -9.15
CA LYS A 153 -7.12 6.15 -10.59
C LYS A 153 -8.45 5.56 -11.06
N LEU A 154 -8.80 4.37 -10.59
CA LEU A 154 -10.08 3.74 -10.92
C LEU A 154 -11.28 4.57 -10.43
N PHE A 155 -11.22 5.13 -9.22
CA PHE A 155 -12.27 6.03 -8.72
C PHE A 155 -12.43 7.26 -9.63
N TYR A 156 -11.31 7.82 -10.10
CA TYR A 156 -11.28 8.98 -10.99
C TYR A 156 -11.82 8.67 -12.39
N GLU A 157 -11.35 7.61 -13.02
CA GLU A 157 -11.73 7.22 -14.38
C GLU A 157 -13.23 6.88 -14.49
N LEU A 158 -13.77 6.27 -13.43
CA LEU A 158 -15.17 5.88 -13.36
C LEU A 158 -16.06 7.00 -12.83
N ASN A 159 -15.46 8.05 -12.26
CA ASN A 159 -16.15 9.13 -11.57
C ASN A 159 -17.19 8.63 -10.52
N ASP A 160 -16.91 7.49 -9.86
CA ASP A 160 -17.77 6.88 -8.83
C ASP A 160 -17.01 6.72 -7.52
N TYR A 161 -17.23 7.62 -6.56
CA TYR A 161 -16.51 7.64 -5.27
C TYR A 161 -17.32 7.02 -4.12
N ASN A 162 -18.43 6.34 -4.38
CA ASN A 162 -19.31 5.80 -3.33
C ASN A 162 -18.59 4.85 -2.38
N ASP A 163 -17.59 4.12 -2.89
CA ASP A 163 -16.79 3.16 -2.14
C ASP A 163 -15.43 3.72 -1.66
N PHE A 164 -15.12 5.00 -1.94
CA PHE A 164 -13.92 5.66 -1.43
C PHE A 164 -14.06 5.85 0.07
N SER A 165 -13.32 5.13 0.90
CA SER A 165 -13.49 5.19 2.36
C SER A 165 -12.20 5.50 3.10
N THR A 166 -12.32 6.16 4.26
CA THR A 166 -11.21 6.61 5.09
C THR A 166 -10.26 5.50 5.53
N THR A 167 -10.71 4.25 5.54
CA THR A 167 -9.82 3.11 5.79
C THR A 167 -8.66 3.05 4.79
N PHE A 168 -8.91 3.47 3.55
CA PHE A 168 -7.90 3.61 2.51
C PHE A 168 -6.82 4.64 2.87
N LEU A 169 -7.16 5.63 3.71
CA LEU A 169 -6.26 6.69 4.18
C LEU A 169 -5.59 6.36 5.52
N ILE A 170 -6.24 5.55 6.37
CA ILE A 170 -5.79 5.30 7.74
C ILE A 170 -4.97 4.01 7.85
N ASP A 171 -5.44 2.91 7.26
CA ASP A 171 -4.89 1.57 7.45
C ASP A 171 -3.94 1.15 6.31
N GLU A 172 -2.99 0.29 6.62
CA GLU A 172 -2.09 -0.37 5.66
C GLU A 172 -2.72 -1.62 5.04
N SER A 173 -3.93 -2.00 5.47
CA SER A 173 -4.54 -3.26 5.04
C SER A 173 -5.05 -3.23 3.59
N GLU A 174 -4.20 -3.73 2.69
CA GLU A 174 -4.51 -4.07 1.29
C GLU A 174 -5.85 -4.80 1.11
N LYS A 175 -6.27 -5.58 2.12
CA LYS A 175 -7.51 -6.39 2.14
C LYS A 175 -8.81 -5.59 2.02
N ILE A 176 -8.84 -4.32 2.44
CA ILE A 176 -10.04 -3.47 2.38
C ILE A 176 -10.16 -2.79 1.01
N THR A 177 -9.02 -2.48 0.39
CA THR A 177 -8.93 -1.95 -0.97
C THR A 177 -9.35 -2.99 -2.01
N GLU A 178 -8.92 -4.25 -1.85
CA GLU A 178 -9.35 -5.38 -2.71
C GLU A 178 -10.87 -5.56 -2.73
N LEU A 179 -11.51 -5.55 -1.56
CA LEU A 179 -12.96 -5.73 -1.37
C LEU A 179 -13.78 -4.60 -2.02
N ARG A 180 -13.24 -3.39 -2.04
CA ARG A 180 -13.92 -2.19 -2.57
C ARG A 180 -13.69 -2.00 -4.07
N ILE A 181 -12.47 -2.23 -4.55
CA ILE A 181 -12.18 -2.34 -5.99
C ILE A 181 -13.05 -3.43 -6.62
N SER A 182 -13.18 -4.58 -5.97
CA SER A 182 -14.13 -5.64 -6.35
C SER A 182 -15.58 -5.17 -6.49
N ASN A 183 -16.08 -4.30 -5.60
CA ASN A 183 -17.45 -3.76 -5.67
C ASN A 183 -17.65 -2.77 -6.83
N ILE A 184 -16.63 -1.99 -7.16
CA ILE A 184 -16.63 -1.06 -8.29
C ILE A 184 -16.63 -1.84 -9.62
N PHE A 185 -15.81 -2.89 -9.73
CA PHE A 185 -15.83 -3.79 -10.89
C PHE A 185 -17.20 -4.47 -11.09
N LYS A 186 -17.92 -4.76 -9.99
CA LYS A 186 -19.27 -5.33 -10.02
C LYS A 186 -20.33 -4.35 -10.55
N LYS A 187 -20.19 -3.05 -10.32
CA LYS A 187 -21.09 -2.00 -10.85
C LYS A 187 -20.92 -1.78 -12.37
N LEU A 188 -19.75 -2.07 -12.93
CA LEU A 188 -19.45 -1.94 -14.37
C LEU A 188 -19.99 -3.08 -15.25
N GLY A 189 -20.98 -3.85 -14.77
CA GLY A 189 -21.54 -4.99 -15.53
C GLY A 189 -20.59 -6.17 -15.72
N ARG A 190 -19.42 -6.16 -15.08
CA ARG A 190 -18.43 -7.25 -15.12
C ARG A 190 -18.64 -8.16 -13.92
N LYS A 191 -18.95 -9.45 -14.17
CA LYS A 191 -19.12 -10.44 -13.09
C LYS A 191 -17.77 -10.76 -12.43
N PHE A 192 -17.61 -10.30 -11.20
CA PHE A 192 -16.57 -10.73 -10.27
C PHE A 192 -17.25 -11.52 -9.15
N ASP A 193 -17.11 -12.86 -9.16
CA ASP A 193 -17.80 -13.74 -8.22
C ASP A 193 -16.79 -14.43 -7.28
N LEU A 194 -16.45 -13.72 -6.20
CA LEU A 194 -15.61 -14.23 -5.10
C LEU A 194 -16.26 -15.40 -4.33
N LYS A 195 -17.59 -15.58 -4.42
CA LYS A 195 -18.29 -16.61 -3.63
C LYS A 195 -18.01 -18.02 -4.14
N LYS A 196 -17.66 -18.19 -5.42
CA LYS A 196 -17.25 -19.51 -5.94
C LYS A 196 -15.86 -19.95 -5.47
N ILE A 197 -14.98 -19.02 -5.08
CA ILE A 197 -13.63 -19.36 -4.59
C ILE A 197 -13.64 -19.60 -3.07
N ARG A 198 -14.50 -18.88 -2.31
CA ARG A 198 -14.57 -19.03 -0.84
C ARG A 198 -15.30 -20.28 -0.35
N ASN A 199 -16.15 -20.90 -1.16
CA ASN A 199 -16.98 -22.02 -0.72
C ASN A 199 -16.45 -23.41 -1.09
N ASN A 200 -15.27 -23.51 -1.72
CA ASN A 200 -14.57 -24.79 -1.83
C ASN A 200 -13.44 -24.82 -0.78
N THR A 201 -13.79 -25.22 0.44
CA THR A 201 -12.87 -25.44 1.58
C THR A 201 -11.66 -26.31 1.20
N ASN A 202 -11.81 -27.21 0.21
CA ASN A 202 -10.72 -28.02 -0.32
C ASN A 202 -9.69 -27.22 -1.14
N GLU A 203 -10.11 -26.31 -2.02
CA GLU A 203 -9.19 -25.60 -2.92
C GLU A 203 -8.34 -24.57 -2.14
N LYS A 204 -8.91 -23.92 -1.12
CA LYS A 204 -8.16 -23.03 -0.22
C LYS A 204 -7.09 -23.79 0.56
N SER A 205 -7.42 -24.97 1.12
CA SER A 205 -6.43 -25.80 1.83
C SER A 205 -5.29 -26.27 0.91
N ILE A 206 -5.61 -26.57 -0.35
CA ILE A 206 -4.63 -26.96 -1.36
C ILE A 206 -3.72 -25.77 -1.72
N ILE A 207 -4.27 -24.59 -2.00
CA ILE A 207 -3.49 -23.38 -2.29
C ILE A 207 -2.61 -23.00 -1.09
N ASP A 208 -3.14 -23.04 0.13
CA ASP A 208 -2.37 -22.72 1.35
C ASP A 208 -1.22 -23.71 1.60
N LYS A 209 -1.33 -24.97 1.15
CA LYS A 209 -0.25 -25.96 1.21
C LYS A 209 0.77 -25.77 0.09
N ILE A 210 0.33 -25.43 -1.12
CA ILE A 210 1.21 -25.28 -2.29
C ILE A 210 2.01 -23.98 -2.18
N LYS A 211 1.42 -22.87 -1.71
CA LYS A 211 2.07 -21.54 -1.70
C LYS A 211 3.44 -21.54 -1.01
N SER A 212 3.60 -22.29 0.08
CA SER A 212 4.87 -22.37 0.84
C SER A 212 5.93 -23.23 0.16
N THR A 213 5.58 -23.92 -0.94
CA THR A 213 6.49 -24.78 -1.69
C THR A 213 7.17 -24.05 -2.85
N PHE A 214 6.71 -22.85 -3.21
CA PHE A 214 7.33 -22.06 -4.27
C PHE A 214 8.56 -21.31 -3.76
N ASP A 215 9.66 -21.44 -4.49
CA ASP A 215 10.83 -20.60 -4.31
C ASP A 215 10.63 -19.21 -4.94
N GLU A 216 11.52 -18.26 -4.64
CA GLU A 216 11.40 -16.89 -5.12
C GLU A 216 11.47 -16.75 -6.64
N ASN A 217 12.23 -17.61 -7.35
CA ASN A 217 12.27 -17.57 -8.82
C ASN A 217 10.96 -18.07 -9.43
N GLU A 218 10.36 -19.11 -8.84
CA GLU A 218 9.06 -19.59 -9.27
C GLU A 218 7.97 -18.56 -9.00
N LYS A 219 7.99 -17.90 -7.83
CA LYS A 219 7.08 -16.78 -7.53
C LYS A 219 7.22 -15.64 -8.53
N ILE A 220 8.45 -15.27 -8.91
CA ILE A 220 8.73 -14.27 -9.94
C ILE A 220 8.14 -14.68 -11.30
N LEU A 221 8.22 -15.95 -11.67
CA LEU A 221 7.63 -16.48 -12.89
C LEU A 221 6.10 -16.44 -12.84
N LEU A 222 5.50 -16.82 -11.71
CA LEU A 222 4.05 -16.70 -11.50
C LEU A 222 3.61 -15.23 -11.57
N LEU A 223 4.43 -14.29 -11.11
CA LEU A 223 4.20 -12.85 -11.20
C LEU A 223 4.25 -12.36 -12.67
N ASN A 224 5.23 -12.81 -13.46
CA ASN A 224 5.28 -12.55 -14.89
C ASN A 224 4.00 -13.02 -15.59
N LEU A 225 3.56 -14.25 -15.30
CA LEU A 225 2.35 -14.82 -15.89
C LEU A 225 1.09 -14.04 -15.50
N ALA A 226 0.99 -13.64 -14.22
CA ALA A 226 -0.15 -12.89 -13.72
C ALA A 226 -0.25 -11.48 -14.34
N PHE A 227 0.88 -10.78 -14.49
CA PHE A 227 0.89 -9.35 -14.81
C PHE A 227 1.33 -9.01 -16.25
N PHE A 228 2.31 -9.72 -16.81
CA PHE A 228 2.95 -9.35 -18.09
C PHE A 228 2.41 -10.12 -19.30
N GLN A 229 1.75 -11.27 -19.10
CA GLN A 229 1.12 -11.98 -20.21
C GLN A 229 -0.27 -11.42 -20.60
N GLY A 230 -0.57 -10.19 -20.16
CA GLY A 230 -1.52 -9.23 -20.76
C GLY A 230 -2.95 -9.72 -20.86
N ASP A 231 -3.24 -10.57 -21.84
CA ASP A 231 -4.58 -11.08 -22.16
C ASP A 231 -4.62 -12.60 -22.39
N LYS A 232 -3.48 -13.29 -22.34
CA LYS A 232 -3.37 -14.72 -22.66
C LYS A 232 -3.87 -15.65 -21.57
N ILE A 233 -3.91 -15.16 -20.33
CA ILE A 233 -4.36 -15.91 -19.15
C ILE A 233 -5.62 -15.26 -18.63
N GLU A 234 -6.67 -16.07 -18.43
CA GLU A 234 -7.93 -15.59 -17.89
C GLU A 234 -7.77 -14.99 -16.49
N LYS A 235 -8.59 -14.00 -16.20
CA LYS A 235 -8.56 -13.25 -14.93
C LYS A 235 -8.68 -14.15 -13.70
N THR A 236 -9.47 -15.23 -13.78
CA THR A 236 -9.64 -16.21 -12.69
C THR A 236 -8.35 -16.97 -12.39
N GLU A 237 -7.59 -17.34 -13.41
CA GLU A 237 -6.31 -18.02 -13.25
C GLU A 237 -5.22 -17.05 -12.78
N LYS A 238 -5.18 -15.82 -13.29
CA LYS A 238 -4.27 -14.77 -12.80
C LYS A 238 -4.41 -14.55 -11.29
N LEU A 239 -5.63 -14.55 -10.77
CA LEU A 239 -5.89 -14.40 -9.33
C LEU A 239 -5.39 -15.61 -8.53
N LYS A 240 -5.60 -16.83 -9.04
CA LYS A 240 -5.05 -18.04 -8.43
C LYS A 240 -3.51 -18.03 -8.42
N LEU A 241 -2.88 -17.53 -9.49
CA LEU A 241 -1.41 -17.34 -9.53
C LEU A 241 -0.94 -16.34 -8.47
N ILE A 242 -1.63 -15.21 -8.31
CA ILE A 242 -1.33 -14.22 -7.26
C ILE A 242 -1.46 -14.84 -5.86
N LEU A 243 -2.49 -15.66 -5.62
CA LEU A 243 -2.66 -16.37 -4.36
C LEU A 243 -1.56 -17.40 -4.08
N LEU A 244 -1.01 -18.03 -5.13
CA LEU A 244 0.11 -18.98 -5.02
C LEU A 244 1.44 -18.29 -4.71
N ILE A 245 1.61 -17.03 -5.12
CA ILE A 245 2.80 -16.23 -4.82
C ILE A 245 2.92 -15.98 -3.31
N GLY A 246 1.79 -15.72 -2.63
CA GLY A 246 1.77 -15.44 -1.21
C GLY A 246 2.55 -14.15 -0.87
N GLU A 247 3.50 -14.24 0.07
CA GLU A 247 4.42 -13.15 0.42
C GLU A 247 5.76 -13.34 -0.30
N LEU A 248 6.32 -12.26 -0.86
CA LEU A 248 7.70 -12.19 -1.34
C LEU A 248 8.56 -11.79 -0.14
N THR A 249 9.46 -12.67 0.30
CA THR A 249 10.23 -12.45 1.54
C THR A 249 11.48 -11.61 1.33
N ASP A 250 11.96 -11.50 0.09
CA ASP A 250 13.16 -10.72 -0.25
C ASP A 250 12.77 -9.31 -0.72
N TYR A 251 12.72 -8.38 0.23
CA TYR A 251 12.39 -6.97 -0.04
C TYR A 251 13.51 -6.21 -0.76
N SER A 252 14.75 -6.73 -0.78
CA SER A 252 15.88 -6.12 -1.51
C SER A 252 15.65 -6.10 -3.02
N LEU A 253 14.73 -6.95 -3.50
CA LEU A 253 14.25 -6.99 -4.87
C LEU A 253 13.57 -5.69 -5.31
N PHE A 254 13.05 -4.90 -4.37
CA PHE A 254 12.37 -3.62 -4.64
C PHE A 254 13.29 -2.39 -4.44
N GLU A 255 14.56 -2.59 -4.10
CA GLU A 255 15.50 -1.49 -3.89
C GLU A 255 16.05 -0.98 -5.25
N GLY A 256 15.90 0.32 -5.50
CA GLY A 256 16.37 1.02 -6.70
C GLY A 256 15.26 1.53 -7.63
N LEU A 257 15.62 2.41 -8.59
CA LEU A 257 14.67 2.88 -9.61
C LEU A 257 14.10 1.70 -10.40
N ALA A 258 12.76 1.63 -10.55
CA ALA A 258 12.04 0.47 -11.08
C ALA A 258 12.64 -0.12 -12.37
N LYS A 259 13.09 0.71 -13.32
CA LYS A 259 13.70 0.28 -14.60
C LYS A 259 15.09 -0.36 -14.45
N ASN A 260 15.81 -0.05 -13.37
CA ASN A 260 17.16 -0.55 -13.10
C ASN A 260 17.18 -1.71 -12.11
N SER A 261 16.08 -1.95 -11.38
CA SER A 261 15.97 -3.07 -10.45
C SER A 261 16.15 -4.41 -11.20
N THR A 262 17.00 -5.27 -10.65
CA THR A 262 17.22 -6.63 -11.17
C THR A 262 15.93 -7.45 -11.13
N PHE A 263 15.06 -7.18 -10.16
CA PHE A 263 13.74 -7.77 -10.04
C PHE A 263 12.80 -7.41 -11.19
N TYR A 264 12.64 -6.13 -11.53
CA TYR A 264 11.74 -5.76 -12.63
C TYR A 264 12.22 -6.36 -13.96
N LYS A 265 13.54 -6.42 -14.19
CA LYS A 265 14.13 -7.12 -15.35
C LYS A 265 13.80 -8.62 -15.35
N LYS A 266 13.89 -9.28 -14.18
CA LYS A 266 13.50 -10.69 -14.01
C LYS A 266 12.02 -10.92 -14.27
N VAL A 267 11.15 -10.12 -13.65
CA VAL A 267 9.70 -10.24 -13.77
C VAL A 267 9.25 -9.90 -15.19
N SER A 268 9.82 -8.91 -15.86
CA SER A 268 9.43 -8.56 -17.24
C SER A 268 9.93 -9.57 -18.27
N ALA A 269 11.17 -10.06 -18.14
CA ALA A 269 11.70 -11.10 -19.02
C ALA A 269 11.07 -12.48 -18.78
N GLY A 270 10.51 -12.73 -17.58
CA GLY A 270 9.85 -13.98 -17.26
C GLY A 270 10.79 -15.17 -17.40
N ILE A 271 10.36 -16.20 -18.12
CA ILE A 271 11.17 -17.41 -18.30
C ILE A 271 12.45 -17.16 -19.10
N ASP A 272 12.45 -16.17 -19.97
CA ASP A 272 13.59 -15.82 -20.83
C ASP A 272 14.77 -15.23 -20.04
N HIS A 273 14.55 -14.84 -18.78
CA HIS A 273 15.62 -14.43 -17.87
C HIS A 273 16.58 -15.58 -17.52
N TYR A 274 16.08 -16.82 -17.52
CA TYR A 274 16.83 -17.98 -17.06
C TYR A 274 17.50 -18.69 -18.23
N GLY A 275 18.69 -19.27 -18.02
CA GLY A 275 19.34 -20.11 -19.02
C GLY A 275 18.51 -21.36 -19.31
N LYS A 276 18.56 -21.89 -20.55
CA LYS A 276 17.72 -23.00 -21.05
C LYS A 276 17.53 -24.16 -20.06
N LYS A 277 18.61 -24.63 -19.42
CA LYS A 277 18.57 -25.72 -18.42
C LYS A 277 17.67 -25.37 -17.21
N ASN A 278 17.74 -24.13 -16.73
CA ASN A 278 16.95 -23.67 -15.59
C ASN A 278 15.50 -23.37 -16.00
N GLN A 279 15.26 -22.96 -17.25
CA GLN A 279 13.89 -22.75 -17.75
C GLN A 279 13.06 -24.03 -17.63
N GLU A 280 13.60 -25.17 -18.10
CA GLU A 280 12.92 -26.46 -18.04
C GLU A 280 12.64 -26.87 -16.58
N VAL A 281 13.63 -26.73 -15.70
CA VAL A 281 13.50 -27.04 -14.27
C VAL A 281 12.38 -26.23 -13.61
N TYR A 282 12.34 -24.92 -13.83
CA TYR A 282 11.31 -24.06 -13.22
C TYR A 282 9.92 -24.30 -13.83
N LEU A 283 9.82 -24.49 -15.14
CA LEU A 283 8.54 -24.80 -15.78
C LEU A 283 7.97 -26.13 -15.28
N ASP A 284 8.80 -27.16 -15.15
CA ASP A 284 8.38 -28.46 -14.65
C ASP A 284 7.99 -28.43 -13.18
N SER A 285 8.79 -27.75 -12.36
CA SER A 285 8.48 -27.59 -10.94
C SER A 285 7.18 -26.83 -10.72
N ILE A 286 6.95 -25.73 -11.45
CA ILE A 286 5.69 -24.98 -11.39
C ILE A 286 4.52 -25.84 -11.86
N LEU A 287 4.64 -26.52 -13.01
CA LEU A 287 3.59 -27.38 -13.57
C LEU A 287 3.18 -28.48 -12.59
N LEU A 288 4.14 -29.09 -11.90
CA LEU A 288 3.92 -30.12 -10.88
C LEU A 288 3.22 -29.54 -9.65
N LYS A 289 3.69 -28.40 -9.14
CA LYS A 289 3.12 -27.73 -7.96
C LYS A 289 1.68 -27.28 -8.19
N ILE A 290 1.33 -26.87 -9.42
CA ILE A 290 -0.03 -26.42 -9.76
C ILE A 290 -0.92 -27.50 -10.40
N GLU A 291 -0.45 -28.75 -10.48
CA GLU A 291 -1.12 -29.81 -11.24
C GLU A 291 -2.57 -30.01 -10.76
N THR A 292 -2.74 -30.05 -9.44
CA THR A 292 -4.02 -30.24 -8.75
C THR A 292 -4.96 -29.04 -8.80
N LEU A 293 -4.49 -27.90 -9.30
CA LEU A 293 -5.28 -26.67 -9.41
C LEU A 293 -5.99 -26.59 -10.77
N GLU A 294 -7.19 -26.02 -10.78
CA GLU A 294 -7.91 -25.71 -12.01
C GLU A 294 -7.33 -24.45 -12.67
N LEU A 295 -6.15 -24.62 -13.30
CA LEU A 295 -5.37 -23.62 -14.03
C LEU A 295 -5.10 -24.09 -15.48
N LYS A 296 -6.17 -24.36 -16.24
CA LYS A 296 -6.09 -24.99 -17.56
C LYS A 296 -5.30 -24.13 -18.57
N ILE A 297 -5.52 -22.82 -18.58
CA ILE A 297 -4.91 -21.89 -19.53
C ILE A 297 -3.44 -21.64 -19.18
N THR A 298 -3.14 -21.43 -17.91
CA THR A 298 -1.78 -21.27 -17.37
C THR A 298 -0.98 -22.54 -17.63
N LYS A 299 -1.53 -23.73 -17.32
CA LYS A 299 -0.87 -25.01 -17.62
C LYS A 299 -0.61 -25.18 -19.12
N GLY A 300 -1.57 -24.80 -19.97
CA GLY A 300 -1.40 -24.80 -21.42
C GLY A 300 -0.30 -23.85 -21.89
N PHE A 301 -0.25 -22.65 -21.32
CA PHE A 301 0.77 -21.64 -21.63
C PHE A 301 2.16 -22.08 -21.20
N LEU A 302 2.31 -22.58 -19.97
CA LEU A 302 3.57 -23.14 -19.44
C LEU A 302 4.07 -24.30 -20.29
N ARG A 303 3.18 -25.21 -20.73
CA ARG A 303 3.54 -26.32 -21.63
C ARG A 303 4.01 -25.83 -23.01
N LYS A 304 3.41 -24.76 -23.54
CA LYS A 304 3.83 -24.12 -24.79
C LYS A 304 5.21 -23.45 -24.66
N LEU A 305 5.46 -22.79 -23.53
CA LEU A 305 6.80 -22.26 -23.23
C LEU A 305 7.82 -23.39 -23.14
N LYS A 306 7.45 -24.53 -22.51
CA LYS A 306 8.30 -25.71 -22.44
C LYS A 306 8.61 -26.28 -23.83
N SER A 307 7.61 -26.49 -24.70
CA SER A 307 7.86 -27.02 -26.06
C SER A 307 8.77 -26.09 -26.89
N ASN A 308 8.57 -24.78 -26.80
CA ASN A 308 9.39 -23.81 -27.51
C ASN A 308 10.84 -23.78 -27.02
N SER A 309 11.09 -24.11 -25.75
CA SER A 309 12.44 -24.23 -25.20
C SER A 309 13.19 -25.47 -25.72
N ILE A 310 12.47 -26.48 -26.23
CA ILE A 310 12.99 -27.75 -26.74
C ILE A 310 13.29 -27.69 -28.25
N ASP A 311 12.48 -26.98 -29.05
CA ASP A 311 12.54 -26.98 -30.53
C ASP A 311 13.62 -26.09 -31.16
N THR A 312 14.45 -25.40 -30.37
CA THR A 312 15.61 -24.61 -30.84
C THR A 312 16.94 -25.35 -30.62
N LYS A 313 16.96 -26.66 -30.89
CA LYS A 313 18.17 -27.50 -30.90
C LYS A 313 18.91 -27.41 -32.22
#